data_AF-A0A659P5X1-F1
#
_entry.id   AF-A0A659P5X1-F1
#
_cell.length_a   1.000
_cell.length_b   1.000
_cell.length_c   1.000
_cell.angle_alpha   90.00
_cell.angle_beta   90.00
_cell.angle_gamma   90.00
#
_symmetry.space_group_name_H-M   'P 1'
#
loop_
_entity.id
_entity.type
_entity.pdbx_description
1 polymer ?
#
loop_
_entity_poly.entity_id
_entity_poly.type
_entity_poly.pdbx_seq_one_letter_code
_entity_poly.pdbx_strand_id
1 'polypeptide(L)' 'PRAASAGASACVRRLAGAEGGMAAQVDGMTLWRLGNVIQGSIVFSPHGWSDFCPLKEVALCRIP' A
#
# COMPACT_ATOMS: atom_id res chain seq x y z
N PRO A 1 -5.90 0.34 -11.30
CA PRO A 1 -7.23 -0.07 -10.79
C PRO A 1 -7.47 0.46 -9.37
N ARG A 2 -8.40 1.40 -9.22
CA ARG A 2 -8.84 1.94 -7.92
C ARG A 2 -9.93 1.03 -7.38
N ALA A 3 -9.65 0.29 -6.32
CA ALA A 3 -10.69 -0.42 -5.57
C ALA A 3 -11.37 0.61 -4.66
N ALA A 4 -12.67 0.83 -4.86
CA ALA A 4 -13.47 1.74 -4.04
C ALA A 4 -14.69 0.99 -3.53
N SER A 5 -14.70 0.69 -2.24
CA SER A 5 -15.92 0.45 -1.47
C SER A 5 -16.27 1.77 -0.76
N ALA A 6 -17.56 2.12 -0.69
CA ALA A 6 -18.03 3.40 -0.18
C ALA A 6 -17.46 3.69 1.22
N GLY A 7 -16.44 4.56 1.31
CA GLY A 7 -15.76 4.94 2.55
C GLY A 7 -14.25 4.67 2.57
N ALA A 8 -13.70 3.83 1.69
CA ALA A 8 -12.26 3.53 1.65
C ALA A 8 -11.66 3.77 0.26
N SER A 9 -10.58 4.55 0.21
CA SER A 9 -9.76 4.72 -0.99
C SER A 9 -8.42 4.00 -0.81
N ALA A 10 -8.06 3.17 -1.78
CA ALA A 10 -6.76 2.50 -1.79
C ALA A 10 -5.95 2.85 -3.05
N CYS A 11 -4.66 3.12 -2.85
CA CYS A 11 -3.68 3.39 -3.89
C CYS A 11 -2.64 2.28 -3.91
N VAL A 12 -2.34 1.75 -5.10
CA VAL A 12 -1.27 0.77 -5.31
C VAL A 12 -0.08 1.50 -5.92
N ARG A 13 1.12 1.24 -5.39
CA ARG A 13 2.38 1.80 -5.88
C ARG A 13 3.46 0.73 -5.89
N ARG A 14 4.34 0.81 -6.90
CA ARG A 14 5.61 0.08 -6.90
C ARG A 14 6.60 0.78 -5.99
N LEU A 15 7.19 0.04 -5.05
CA LEU A 15 8.22 0.55 -4.14
C LEU A 15 9.60 0.31 -4.75
N ALA A 16 10.66 0.68 -4.03
CA ALA A 16 12.02 0.47 -4.53
C ALA A 16 12.32 -1.02 -4.80
N GLY A 17 13.08 -1.31 -5.85
CA GLY A 17 13.47 -2.68 -6.20
C GLY A 17 12.30 -3.59 -6.61
N ALA A 18 12.21 -4.75 -5.96
CA ALA A 18 11.21 -5.78 -6.23
C ALA A 18 9.98 -5.69 -5.31
N GLU A 19 9.82 -4.59 -4.57
CA GLU A 19 8.74 -4.43 -3.60
C GLU A 19 7.57 -3.64 -4.19
N GLY A 20 6.37 -3.92 -3.67
CA GLY A 20 5.13 -3.22 -4.01
C GLY A 20 4.31 -2.98 -2.76
N GLY A 21 3.43 -1.99 -2.80
CA GLY A 21 2.61 -1.63 -1.66
C GLY A 21 1.24 -1.14 -2.06
N MET A 22 0.28 -1.40 -1.19
CA MET A 22 -1.02 -0.74 -1.21
C MET A 22 -1.14 0.11 0.04
N ALA A 23 -1.66 1.31 -0.11
CA ALA A 23 -1.98 2.22 0.97
C ALA A 23 -3.47 2.51 0.92
N ALA A 24 -4.18 2.38 2.03
CA ALA A 24 -5.61 2.67 2.13
C ALA A 24 -5.86 3.73 3.21
N GLN A 25 -6.83 4.61 2.95
CA GLN A 25 -7.36 5.52 3.96
C GLN A 25 -8.71 5.01 4.45
N VAL A 26 -8.80 4.82 5.77
CA VAL A 26 -10.01 4.41 6.50
C VAL A 26 -10.07 5.23 7.78
N ASP A 27 -11.17 5.95 8.00
CA ASP A 27 -11.45 6.69 9.24
C ASP A 27 -10.30 7.60 9.72
N GLY A 28 -9.59 8.24 8.78
CA GLY A 28 -8.44 9.12 9.07
C GLY A 28 -7.12 8.40 9.37
N MET A 29 -7.11 7.07 9.35
CA MET A 29 -5.92 6.25 9.45
C MET A 29 -5.42 5.85 8.07
N THR A 30 -4.09 5.78 7.92
CA THR A 30 -3.46 5.18 6.75
C THR A 30 -3.01 3.76 7.08
N LEU A 31 -3.52 2.79 6.34
CA LEU A 31 -3.13 1.39 6.44
C LEU A 31 -2.29 0.99 5.23
N TRP A 32 -1.26 0.20 5.47
CA TRP A 32 -0.31 -0.28 4.49
C TRP A 32 -0.36 -1.78 4.37
N ARG A 33 -0.31 -2.27 3.14
CA ARG A 33 -0.15 -3.70 2.85
C ARG A 33 1.01 -3.88 1.88
N LEU A 34 2.02 -4.61 2.33
CA LEU A 34 3.22 -4.90 1.56
C LEU A 34 3.02 -6.09 0.61
N GLY A 35 3.79 -6.09 -0.45
CA GLY A 35 3.84 -7.17 -1.42
C GLY A 35 5.14 -7.16 -2.21
N ASN A 36 5.31 -8.18 -3.04
CA ASN A 36 6.44 -8.31 -3.95
C ASN A 36 5.96 -8.18 -5.39
N VAL A 37 6.79 -7.60 -6.24
CA VAL A 37 6.55 -7.56 -7.68
C VAL A 37 7.02 -8.89 -8.28
N ILE A 38 6.08 -9.74 -8.64
CA ILE A 38 6.31 -11.04 -9.26
C ILE A 38 5.75 -10.98 -10.68
N GLN A 39 6.61 -11.16 -11.68
CA GLN A 39 6.24 -11.13 -13.11
C GLN A 39 5.41 -9.88 -13.50
N GLY A 40 5.77 -8.71 -12.94
CA GLY A 40 5.09 -7.44 -13.22
C GLY A 40 3.80 -7.20 -12.43
N SER A 41 3.37 -8.16 -11.61
CA SER A 41 2.20 -8.03 -10.72
C SER A 41 2.62 -7.89 -9.27
N ILE A 42 1.91 -7.06 -8.50
CA ILE A 42 2.16 -6.95 -7.06
C ILE A 42 1.35 -8.05 -6.35
N VAL A 43 2.05 -8.98 -5.72
CA VAL A 43 1.48 -10.04 -4.90
C VAL A 43 1.63 -9.67 -3.44
N PHE A 44 0.51 -9.37 -2.78
CA PHE A 44 0.50 -8.93 -1.39
C PHE A 44 0.80 -10.06 -0.42
N SER A 45 1.52 -9.70 0.64
CA SER A 45 1.80 -10.58 1.76
C SER A 45 0.51 -11.06 2.44
N PRO A 46 0.46 -12.31 2.93
CA PRO A 46 -0.64 -12.81 3.74
C PRO A 46 -0.69 -12.18 5.13
N HIS A 47 0.39 -11.50 5.58
CA HIS A 47 0.47 -10.87 6.91
C HIS A 47 -0.49 -9.68 7.12
N GLY A 48 -1.27 -9.30 6.11
CA GLY A 48 -2.37 -8.34 6.25
C GLY A 48 -1.93 -6.88 6.16
N TRP A 49 -2.67 -6.01 6.87
CA TRP A 49 -2.47 -4.57 6.89
C TRP A 49 -1.73 -4.13 8.15
N SER A 50 -0.97 -3.04 8.06
CA SER A 50 -0.29 -2.39 9.19
C SER A 50 -0.52 -0.88 9.14
N ASP A 51 -0.64 -0.24 10.28
CA ASP A 51 -0.69 1.21 10.45
C ASP A 51 0.70 1.88 10.38
N PHE A 52 1.76 1.09 10.32
CA PHE A 52 3.12 1.57 10.16
C PHE A 52 3.48 1.76 8.68
N CYS A 53 4.07 2.91 8.35
CA CYS A 53 4.58 3.12 7.00
C CYS A 53 5.82 2.27 6.75
N PRO A 54 5.83 1.38 5.75
CA PRO A 54 6.94 0.46 5.53
C PRO A 54 8.17 1.13 4.90
N LEU A 55 8.07 2.40 4.50
CA LEU A 55 9.15 3.14 3.85
C LEU A 55 9.99 3.88 4.88
N LYS A 56 11.31 3.84 4.71
CA LYS A 56 12.25 4.59 5.56
C LYS A 56 12.02 6.11 5.47
N GLU A 57 11.66 6.59 4.28
CA GLU A 57 11.41 8.00 4.02
C GLU A 57 9.94 8.34 4.24
N VAL A 58 9.64 8.99 5.37
CA VAL A 58 8.27 9.38 5.77
C VAL A 58 7.56 10.22 4.72
N ALA A 59 8.30 11.02 3.95
CA ALA A 59 7.76 11.83 2.86
C ALA A 59 7.07 10.99 1.77
N LEU A 60 7.50 9.74 1.58
CA LEU A 60 6.92 8.82 0.59
C LEU A 60 5.64 8.13 1.09
N CYS A 61 5.34 8.24 2.38
CA CYS A 61 4.15 7.67 3.03
C CYS A 61 2.87 8.47 2.76
N ARG A 62 2.92 9.50 1.93
CA ARG A 62 1.74 10.28 1.56
C ARG A 62 0.99 9.59 0.44
N ILE A 63 -0.29 9.33 0.69
CA ILE A 63 -1.23 8.92 -0.35
C ILE A 63 -1.58 10.18 -1.17
N PRO A 64 -1.45 10.15 -2.51
CA PRO A 64 -1.79 11.28 -3.37
C PRO A 64 -3.31 11.56 -3.43
#